data_AF-A0A7C5NWN5-F1
#
_entry.id   AF-A0A7C5NWN5-F1
#
_cell.length_a   1.000
_cell.length_b   1.000
_cell.length_c   1.000
_cell.angle_alpha   90.00
_cell.angle_beta   90.00
_cell.angle_gamma   90.00
#
_symmetry.space_group_name_H-M   'P 1'
#
loop_
_entity.id
_entity.type
_entity.pdbx_description
1 polymer ?
#
loop_
_entity_poly.entity_id
_entity_poly.type
_entity_poly.pdbx_seq_one_letter_code
_entity_poly.pdbx_strand_id
1 'polypeptide(L)'
;MVDVDHESHLNMENANIYVLYGIGNAEAQVKDSTIIYSLGIDANTTQCVINETKPGLVTKWNFLENCSVVKGNGGFAPNVTLINVQVNGWGFTFKDSINTVLYNSMFTWLEFTDFAETSAYNIHAETVSLNHYSRVNATDSNVDKVELYGQSVIWAVNSTSTITQIYGQAMIYVNWYLDVHVVDSLGLDVPGADVTVKCADGTLTASGQTNMTGWVRLTVLSLILNATGPYTLWPHNITAIYGLYENSTMVDVERNIQTTIVLSELIIPEFSSVLALTATLMSATSAAAVLRKSKKASKSR
;
A
#
# COMPACT_ATOMS: atom_id res chain seq x y z
N MET A 1 34.00 3.58 -1.42
CA MET A 1 32.78 4.41 -1.35
C MET A 1 33.06 5.62 -2.19
N VAL A 2 32.13 5.98 -3.08
CA VAL A 2 32.22 7.18 -3.90
C VAL A 2 30.98 8.00 -3.60
N ASP A 3 31.17 9.13 -2.94
CA ASP A 3 30.11 10.07 -2.61
C ASP A 3 30.18 11.23 -3.60
N VAL A 4 29.04 11.55 -4.20
CA VAL A 4 28.88 12.62 -5.18
C VAL A 4 28.05 13.68 -4.51
N ASP A 5 28.74 14.66 -3.92
CA ASP A 5 28.16 15.73 -3.12
C ASP A 5 27.55 16.85 -3.98
N HIS A 6 26.86 17.78 -3.33
CA HIS A 6 26.17 18.94 -3.91
C HIS A 6 26.96 19.62 -5.03
N GLU A 7 26.36 19.68 -6.22
CA GLU A 7 26.89 20.35 -7.43
C GLU A 7 28.20 19.73 -7.98
N SER A 8 28.56 18.52 -7.56
CA SER A 8 29.66 17.78 -8.17
C SER A 8 29.22 17.02 -9.42
N HIS A 9 30.15 16.87 -10.36
CA HIS A 9 29.98 16.08 -11.56
C HIS A 9 30.93 14.87 -11.53
N LEU A 10 30.40 13.67 -11.71
CA LEU A 10 31.17 12.44 -11.74
C LEU A 10 30.91 11.66 -13.03
N ASN A 11 31.97 11.28 -13.73
CA ASN A 11 31.90 10.34 -14.86
C ASN A 11 32.81 9.16 -14.57
N MET A 12 32.24 7.95 -14.54
CA MET A 12 32.98 6.71 -14.31
C MET A 12 32.67 5.68 -15.39
N GLU A 13 33.70 4.96 -15.83
CA GLU A 13 33.57 3.89 -16.82
C GLU A 13 34.48 2.71 -16.47
N ASN A 14 34.07 1.49 -16.79
CA ASN A 14 34.89 0.27 -16.61
C ASN A 14 35.39 0.07 -15.17
N ALA A 15 34.56 0.40 -14.18
CA ALA A 15 34.93 0.42 -12.77
C ALA A 15 34.15 -0.61 -11.93
N ASN A 16 34.79 -1.04 -10.84
CA ASN A 16 34.16 -1.78 -9.76
C ASN A 16 33.95 -0.83 -8.58
N ILE A 17 32.73 -0.33 -8.42
CA ILE A 17 32.36 0.65 -7.42
C ILE A 17 31.76 -0.10 -6.25
N TYR A 18 32.32 0.02 -5.05
CA TYR A 18 31.75 -0.67 -3.90
C TYR A 18 30.36 -0.12 -3.54
N VAL A 19 30.27 1.20 -3.34
CA VAL A 19 29.05 1.97 -3.09
C VAL A 19 29.15 3.27 -3.88
N LEU A 20 28.07 3.65 -4.54
CA LEU A 20 27.89 4.97 -5.15
C LEU A 20 26.74 5.67 -4.44
N TYR A 21 26.96 6.90 -4.00
CA TYR A 21 25.94 7.68 -3.32
C TYR A 21 25.77 9.03 -4.01
N GLY A 22 24.58 9.30 -4.54
CA GLY A 22 24.22 10.59 -5.14
C GLY A 22 23.46 11.46 -4.15
N ILE A 23 23.97 12.67 -3.87
CA ILE A 23 23.40 13.59 -2.88
C ILE A 23 23.04 14.92 -3.53
N GLY A 24 21.96 15.55 -3.08
CA GLY A 24 21.70 16.94 -3.43
C GLY A 24 21.35 17.11 -4.90
N ASN A 25 22.06 18.03 -5.57
CA ASN A 25 21.95 18.27 -7.01
C ASN A 25 23.16 17.72 -7.79
N ALA A 26 23.83 16.69 -7.25
CA ALA A 26 24.93 16.02 -7.94
C ALA A 26 24.53 15.49 -9.32
N GLU A 27 25.48 15.46 -10.25
CA GLU A 27 25.32 14.79 -11.54
C GLU A 27 26.34 13.65 -11.65
N ALA A 28 25.87 12.44 -11.92
CA ALA A 28 26.74 11.28 -12.07
C ALA A 28 26.37 10.48 -13.31
N GLN A 29 27.37 10.12 -14.11
CA GLN A 29 27.23 9.13 -15.18
C GLN A 29 28.15 7.95 -14.89
N VAL A 30 27.59 6.75 -14.86
CA VAL A 30 28.33 5.50 -14.71
C VAL A 30 28.04 4.60 -15.89
N LYS A 31 29.11 4.12 -16.53
CA LYS A 31 29.01 3.30 -17.74
C LYS A 31 29.85 2.03 -17.63
N ASP A 32 29.37 0.92 -18.19
CA ASP A 32 30.13 -0.34 -18.31
C ASP A 32 30.81 -0.77 -17.00
N SER A 33 30.09 -0.67 -15.88
CA SER A 33 30.66 -0.79 -14.53
C SER A 33 29.82 -1.73 -13.66
N THR A 34 30.32 -2.06 -12.47
CA THR A 34 29.59 -2.82 -11.46
C THR A 34 29.53 -2.03 -10.16
N ILE A 35 28.33 -1.88 -9.59
CA ILE A 35 28.11 -1.40 -8.23
C ILE A 35 27.92 -2.64 -7.34
N ILE A 36 28.96 -2.95 -6.57
CA ILE A 36 29.12 -4.23 -5.85
C ILE A 36 28.13 -4.38 -4.70
N TYR A 37 27.90 -3.31 -3.93
CA TYR A 37 27.02 -3.34 -2.75
C TYR A 37 25.70 -2.63 -3.05
N SER A 38 25.71 -1.30 -3.16
CA SER A 38 24.48 -0.55 -3.41
C SER A 38 24.70 0.79 -4.11
N LEU A 39 23.69 1.21 -4.87
CA LEU A 39 23.49 2.59 -5.29
C LEU A 39 22.54 3.27 -4.28
N GLY A 40 23.04 4.31 -3.61
CA GLY A 40 22.27 5.19 -2.73
C GLY A 40 21.88 6.49 -3.41
N ILE A 41 20.66 6.94 -3.19
CA ILE A 41 20.13 8.22 -3.67
C ILE A 41 19.55 8.98 -2.48
N ASP A 42 20.00 10.21 -2.25
CA ASP A 42 19.42 11.13 -1.28
C ASP A 42 18.72 12.27 -2.01
N ALA A 43 17.41 12.42 -1.76
CA ALA A 43 16.58 13.39 -2.45
C ALA A 43 15.54 14.05 -1.53
N ASN A 44 15.20 15.29 -1.86
CA ASN A 44 14.07 16.05 -1.32
C ASN A 44 13.12 16.41 -2.47
N THR A 45 12.00 15.69 -2.56
CA THR A 45 11.11 15.68 -3.73
C THR A 45 9.67 15.93 -3.33
N THR A 46 8.87 16.59 -4.16
CA THR A 46 7.41 16.66 -3.91
C THR A 46 6.67 15.44 -4.42
N GLN A 47 7.26 14.72 -5.38
CA GLN A 47 6.74 13.48 -5.93
C GLN A 47 7.90 12.62 -6.45
N CYS A 48 7.85 11.33 -6.16
CA CYS A 48 8.78 10.33 -6.69
C CYS A 48 8.03 9.02 -6.84
N VAL A 49 8.17 8.35 -7.98
CA VAL A 49 7.49 7.08 -8.28
C VAL A 49 8.54 6.06 -8.69
N ILE A 50 8.85 5.12 -7.80
CA ILE A 50 9.81 4.05 -8.07
C ILE A 50 9.05 2.76 -8.36
N ASN A 51 9.23 2.22 -9.56
CA ASN A 51 8.62 0.97 -9.99
C ASN A 51 9.67 -0.02 -10.48
N GLU A 52 9.48 -1.30 -10.16
CA GLU A 52 10.25 -2.43 -10.70
C GLU A 52 11.78 -2.31 -10.51
N THR A 53 12.23 -1.54 -9.52
CA THR A 53 13.65 -1.38 -9.21
C THR A 53 14.13 -2.59 -8.44
N LYS A 54 15.01 -3.40 -9.03
CA LYS A 54 15.57 -4.63 -8.44
C LYS A 54 17.06 -4.75 -8.78
N PRO A 55 17.87 -5.47 -7.98
CA PRO A 55 19.24 -5.79 -8.35
C PRO A 55 19.33 -6.48 -9.72
N GLY A 56 20.35 -6.14 -10.50
CA GLY A 56 20.56 -6.67 -11.85
C GLY A 56 21.35 -5.76 -12.77
N LEU A 57 21.53 -6.21 -14.00
CA LEU A 57 22.13 -5.42 -15.07
C LEU A 57 21.11 -4.40 -15.59
N VAL A 58 21.40 -3.11 -15.46
CA VAL A 58 20.62 -2.04 -16.06
C VAL A 58 21.27 -1.55 -17.34
N THR A 59 20.56 -1.63 -18.47
CA THR A 59 21.07 -1.19 -19.78
C THR A 59 21.09 0.34 -19.88
N LYS A 60 20.02 0.98 -19.40
CA LYS A 60 19.92 2.43 -19.21
C LYS A 60 18.95 2.71 -18.06
N TRP A 61 19.38 3.53 -17.12
CA TRP A 61 18.54 4.00 -16.02
C TRP A 61 18.97 5.43 -15.64
N ASN A 62 18.02 6.30 -15.32
CA ASN A 62 18.25 7.64 -14.83
C ASN A 62 17.26 7.92 -13.68
N PHE A 63 17.75 8.39 -12.54
CA PHE A 63 16.89 8.60 -11.37
C PHE A 63 15.73 9.57 -11.67
N LEU A 64 16.02 10.72 -12.29
CA LEU A 64 15.01 11.75 -12.54
C LEU A 64 13.94 11.27 -13.52
N GLU A 65 14.35 10.59 -14.59
CA GLU A 65 13.45 10.11 -15.65
C GLU A 65 12.69 8.85 -15.22
N ASN A 66 13.39 7.80 -14.78
CA ASN A 66 12.80 6.50 -14.48
C ASN A 66 12.00 6.51 -13.17
N CYS A 67 12.31 7.41 -12.24
CA CYS A 67 11.56 7.54 -10.99
C CYS A 67 10.54 8.69 -11.00
N SER A 68 10.26 9.28 -12.17
CA SER A 68 9.27 10.38 -12.33
C SER A 68 9.43 11.49 -11.28
N VAL A 69 10.67 11.90 -11.03
CA VAL A 69 10.99 12.79 -9.90
C VAL A 69 10.51 14.21 -10.17
N VAL A 70 9.77 14.77 -9.23
CA VAL A 70 9.40 16.20 -9.21
C VAL A 70 10.02 16.84 -7.98
N LYS A 71 10.83 17.87 -8.21
CA LYS A 71 11.44 18.66 -7.13
C LYS A 71 10.46 19.75 -6.66
N GLY A 72 10.33 19.89 -5.35
CA GLY A 72 9.60 21.01 -4.73
C GLY A 72 10.39 22.32 -4.76
N ASN A 73 9.77 23.38 -4.24
CA ASN A 73 10.49 24.64 -4.01
C ASN A 73 11.58 24.42 -2.95
N GLY A 74 12.85 24.61 -3.31
CA GLY A 74 13.99 24.32 -2.45
C GLY A 74 14.34 22.81 -2.32
N GLY A 75 13.62 21.94 -3.03
CA GLY A 75 13.95 20.51 -3.09
C GLY A 75 15.16 20.22 -3.99
N PHE A 76 15.70 19.02 -3.87
CA PHE A 76 16.87 18.56 -4.62
C PHE A 76 16.72 17.10 -5.02
N ALA A 77 17.36 16.72 -6.11
CA ALA A 77 17.43 15.32 -6.54
C ALA A 77 18.64 15.17 -7.47
N PRO A 78 19.51 14.17 -7.23
CA PRO A 78 20.71 13.99 -8.04
C PRO A 78 20.35 13.45 -9.42
N ASN A 79 21.06 13.88 -10.45
CA ASN A 79 20.94 13.37 -11.80
C ASN A 79 21.92 12.20 -12.02
N VAL A 80 21.56 11.02 -11.52
CA VAL A 80 22.37 9.80 -11.67
C VAL A 80 21.90 9.01 -12.89
N THR A 81 22.80 8.81 -13.86
CA THR A 81 22.58 8.02 -15.07
C THR A 81 23.49 6.78 -15.08
N LEU A 82 22.89 5.61 -15.26
CA LEU A 82 23.57 4.33 -15.41
C LEU A 82 23.41 3.82 -16.84
N ILE A 83 24.49 3.35 -17.46
CA ILE A 83 24.50 2.78 -18.81
C ILE A 83 25.27 1.47 -18.79
N ASN A 84 24.59 0.35 -19.00
CA ASN A 84 25.20 -0.98 -18.93
C ASN A 84 25.94 -1.22 -17.60
N VAL A 85 25.23 -1.04 -16.48
CA VAL A 85 25.79 -1.16 -15.13
C VAL A 85 25.12 -2.31 -14.39
N GLN A 86 25.90 -3.19 -13.78
CA GLN A 86 25.39 -4.18 -12.83
C GLN A 86 25.19 -3.50 -11.47
N VAL A 87 23.97 -3.50 -10.93
CA VAL A 87 23.64 -2.92 -9.61
C VAL A 87 23.19 -4.04 -8.68
N ASN A 88 23.91 -4.27 -7.59
CA ASN A 88 23.60 -5.35 -6.65
C ASN A 88 22.62 -4.95 -5.53
N GLY A 89 22.40 -3.66 -5.32
CA GLY A 89 21.52 -3.16 -4.26
C GLY A 89 21.08 -1.73 -4.54
N TRP A 90 19.89 -1.39 -4.04
CA TRP A 90 19.27 -0.08 -4.22
C TRP A 90 18.92 0.52 -2.86
N GLY A 91 19.26 1.79 -2.68
CA GLY A 91 19.04 2.53 -1.45
C GLY A 91 18.51 3.93 -1.71
N PHE A 92 17.54 4.37 -0.91
CA PHE A 92 16.95 5.71 -1.08
C PHE A 92 16.72 6.39 0.27
N THR A 93 17.22 7.61 0.42
CA THR A 93 16.85 8.56 1.47
C THR A 93 15.91 9.59 0.89
N PHE A 94 14.75 9.76 1.52
CA PHE A 94 13.78 10.78 1.18
C PHE A 94 13.58 11.74 2.36
N LYS A 95 13.92 13.00 2.13
CA LYS A 95 13.74 14.09 3.09
C LYS A 95 12.56 14.97 2.67
N ASP A 96 11.67 15.29 3.59
CA ASP A 96 10.49 16.16 3.35
C ASP A 96 9.63 15.77 2.13
N SER A 97 9.67 14.50 1.72
CA SER A 97 9.05 14.07 0.46
C SER A 97 7.61 13.62 0.65
N ILE A 98 6.64 14.35 0.12
CA ILE A 98 5.22 14.20 0.50
C ILE A 98 4.38 13.28 -0.40
N ASN A 99 4.89 12.82 -1.55
CA ASN A 99 4.18 11.89 -2.44
C ASN A 99 5.13 10.87 -3.06
N THR A 100 5.86 10.14 -2.23
CA THR A 100 6.71 9.04 -2.70
C THR A 100 5.86 7.77 -2.85
N VAL A 101 5.91 7.13 -4.01
CA VAL A 101 5.23 5.86 -4.27
C VAL A 101 6.26 4.83 -4.69
N LEU A 102 6.35 3.74 -3.93
CA LEU A 102 7.25 2.62 -4.19
C LEU A 102 6.41 1.40 -4.51
N TYR A 103 6.68 0.70 -5.61
CA TYR A 103 5.98 -0.55 -5.88
C TYR A 103 6.80 -1.57 -6.67
N ASN A 104 6.51 -2.86 -6.45
CA ASN A 104 7.13 -3.99 -7.15
C ASN A 104 8.66 -4.00 -7.13
N SER A 105 9.28 -3.48 -6.07
CA SER A 105 10.71 -3.16 -6.00
C SER A 105 11.42 -3.90 -4.86
N MET A 106 12.74 -4.03 -4.97
CA MET A 106 13.63 -4.63 -3.96
C MET A 106 14.71 -3.63 -3.55
N PHE A 107 14.77 -3.31 -2.27
CA PHE A 107 15.69 -2.31 -1.70
C PHE A 107 16.59 -2.93 -0.64
N THR A 108 17.85 -2.54 -0.64
CA THR A 108 18.78 -2.82 0.47
C THR A 108 18.40 -1.96 1.67
N TRP A 109 18.08 -0.69 1.45
CA TRP A 109 17.63 0.18 2.54
C TRP A 109 16.73 1.31 2.02
N LEU A 110 15.81 1.75 2.87
CA LEU A 110 14.99 2.94 2.68
C LEU A 110 15.07 3.79 3.93
N GLU A 111 15.29 5.09 3.76
CA GLU A 111 15.29 6.05 4.85
C GLU A 111 14.32 7.19 4.56
N PHE A 112 13.50 7.52 5.53
CA PHE A 112 12.55 8.63 5.44
C PHE A 112 12.78 9.57 6.61
N THR A 113 12.97 10.85 6.32
CA THR A 113 13.31 11.86 7.34
C THR A 113 12.37 13.06 7.28
N ASP A 114 12.32 13.80 8.38
CA ASP A 114 11.49 15.00 8.56
C ASP A 114 10.01 14.72 8.29
N PHE A 115 9.40 15.33 7.27
CA PHE A 115 7.96 15.20 6.95
C PHE A 115 7.70 14.28 5.75
N ALA A 116 8.57 13.31 5.48
CA ALA A 116 8.38 12.41 4.35
C ALA A 116 7.12 11.52 4.50
N GLU A 117 6.29 11.45 3.47
CA GLU A 117 5.09 10.61 3.36
C GLU A 117 5.22 9.68 2.15
N THR A 118 5.12 8.38 2.39
CA THR A 118 5.36 7.35 1.36
C THR A 118 4.27 6.29 1.36
N SER A 119 3.89 5.84 0.16
CA SER A 119 3.07 4.64 -0.04
C SER A 119 3.92 3.55 -0.69
N ALA A 120 3.98 2.37 -0.09
CA ALA A 120 4.78 1.25 -0.54
C ALA A 120 3.88 0.02 -0.80
N TYR A 121 3.95 -0.56 -1.99
CA TYR A 121 3.11 -1.68 -2.41
C TYR A 121 3.94 -2.82 -2.97
N ASN A 122 3.81 -4.02 -2.41
CA ASN A 122 4.52 -5.20 -2.92
C ASN A 122 6.03 -4.94 -3.04
N ILE A 123 6.64 -4.38 -1.98
CA ILE A 123 8.08 -4.17 -1.91
C ILE A 123 8.74 -5.22 -1.02
N HIS A 124 10.03 -5.44 -1.26
CA HIS A 124 10.91 -6.07 -0.31
C HIS A 124 12.03 -5.09 0.06
N ALA A 125 12.26 -4.86 1.36
CA ALA A 125 13.34 -4.02 1.84
C ALA A 125 14.10 -4.71 2.97
N GLU A 126 15.43 -4.71 2.93
CA GLU A 126 16.20 -5.29 4.05
C GLU A 126 16.12 -4.38 5.28
N THR A 127 16.22 -3.05 5.09
CA THR A 127 16.07 -2.07 6.17
C THR A 127 15.15 -0.93 5.78
N VAL A 128 14.24 -0.55 6.68
CA VAL A 128 13.43 0.67 6.59
C VAL A 128 13.64 1.48 7.86
N SER A 129 14.12 2.71 7.72
CA SER A 129 14.34 3.65 8.81
C SER A 129 13.47 4.89 8.64
N LEU A 130 12.71 5.26 9.67
CA LEU A 130 11.91 6.47 9.68
C LEU A 130 12.33 7.37 10.84
N ASN A 131 12.54 8.65 10.54
CA ASN A 131 12.93 9.67 11.50
C ASN A 131 11.88 10.80 11.55
N HIS A 132 11.86 11.51 12.69
CA HIS A 132 11.03 12.69 12.93
C HIS A 132 9.53 12.44 12.71
N TYR A 133 8.89 13.08 11.73
CA TYR A 133 7.44 13.05 11.49
C TYR A 133 7.06 12.17 10.28
N SER A 134 8.01 11.39 9.76
CA SER A 134 7.82 10.62 8.54
C SER A 134 6.79 9.50 8.68
N ARG A 135 6.15 9.17 7.56
CA ARG A 135 4.99 8.28 7.48
C ARG A 135 5.12 7.33 6.31
N VAL A 136 4.93 6.04 6.54
CA VAL A 136 4.91 5.02 5.48
C VAL A 136 3.63 4.20 5.57
N ASN A 137 2.88 4.13 4.47
CA ASN A 137 1.79 3.18 4.28
C ASN A 137 2.33 1.99 3.46
N ALA A 138 2.63 0.87 4.12
CA ALA A 138 3.14 -0.33 3.48
C ALA A 138 2.00 -1.36 3.30
N THR A 139 1.79 -1.83 2.08
CA THR A 139 0.79 -2.85 1.74
C THR A 139 1.46 -4.01 1.02
N ASP A 140 1.12 -5.24 1.39
CA ASP A 140 1.64 -6.47 0.77
C ASP A 140 3.18 -6.51 0.72
N SER A 141 3.85 -5.94 1.72
CA SER A 141 5.29 -5.70 1.69
C SER A 141 6.03 -6.55 2.73
N ASN A 142 7.31 -6.83 2.46
CA ASN A 142 8.18 -7.55 3.39
C ASN A 142 9.39 -6.69 3.75
N VAL A 143 9.56 -6.38 5.04
CA VAL A 143 10.67 -5.57 5.53
C VAL A 143 11.47 -6.33 6.59
N ASP A 144 12.71 -6.67 6.32
CA ASP A 144 13.48 -7.50 7.26
C ASP A 144 13.75 -6.75 8.57
N LYS A 145 14.18 -5.49 8.49
CA LYS A 145 14.51 -4.65 9.65
C LYS A 145 13.76 -3.32 9.62
N VAL A 146 13.08 -2.99 10.72
CA VAL A 146 12.42 -1.69 10.92
C VAL A 146 13.05 -0.94 12.09
N GLU A 147 13.40 0.33 11.84
CA GLU A 147 13.92 1.28 12.82
C GLU A 147 13.07 2.56 12.79
N LEU A 148 12.48 2.93 13.93
CA LEU A 148 11.64 4.12 14.03
C LEU A 148 12.11 5.06 15.13
N TYR A 149 12.17 6.36 14.80
CA TYR A 149 12.59 7.42 15.71
C TYR A 149 11.58 8.58 15.69
N GLY A 150 11.58 9.39 16.76
CA GLY A 150 10.77 10.61 16.85
C GLY A 150 9.27 10.34 17.00
N GLN A 151 8.48 10.83 16.05
CA GLN A 151 7.02 10.68 15.94
C GLN A 151 6.63 9.99 14.62
N SER A 152 7.52 9.15 14.09
CA SER A 152 7.32 8.46 12.82
C SER A 152 6.25 7.37 12.91
N VAL A 153 5.58 7.10 11.80
CA VAL A 153 4.46 6.14 11.76
C VAL A 153 4.54 5.22 10.56
N ILE A 154 4.36 3.92 10.80
CA ILE A 154 4.10 2.94 9.74
C ILE A 154 2.67 2.41 9.87
N TRP A 155 1.91 2.44 8.77
CA TRP A 155 0.71 1.62 8.61
C TRP A 155 1.04 0.43 7.72
N ALA A 156 1.12 -0.75 8.33
CA ALA A 156 1.38 -2.01 7.65
C ALA A 156 0.05 -2.73 7.38
N VAL A 157 -0.24 -3.04 6.14
CA VAL A 157 -1.41 -3.84 5.71
C VAL A 157 -0.89 -5.09 5.03
N ASN A 158 -1.27 -6.26 5.54
CA ASN A 158 -0.80 -7.55 5.01
C ASN A 158 0.72 -7.58 4.75
N SER A 159 1.48 -7.02 5.69
CA SER A 159 2.93 -6.84 5.54
C SER A 159 3.65 -7.51 6.71
N THR A 160 4.82 -8.08 6.43
CA THR A 160 5.65 -8.75 7.43
C THR A 160 6.88 -7.93 7.75
N SER A 161 7.31 -7.94 9.02
CA SER A 161 8.59 -7.36 9.39
C SER A 161 9.22 -7.96 10.65
N THR A 162 10.56 -7.90 10.73
CA THR A 162 11.28 -8.10 12.00
C THR A 162 11.60 -6.74 12.61
N ILE A 163 10.82 -6.37 13.62
CA ILE A 163 10.97 -5.08 14.27
C ILE A 163 12.19 -5.12 15.16
N THR A 164 13.10 -4.20 14.92
CA THR A 164 14.37 -4.16 15.64
C THR A 164 14.37 -3.04 16.67
N GLN A 165 13.89 -1.84 16.31
CA GLN A 165 13.96 -0.66 17.18
C GLN A 165 12.77 0.29 16.97
N ILE A 166 12.15 0.71 18.08
CA ILE A 166 11.15 1.79 18.11
C ILE A 166 11.50 2.72 19.27
N TYR A 167 11.73 4.00 18.98
CA TYR A 167 12.10 5.02 19.96
C TYR A 167 11.13 6.20 19.95
N GLY A 168 11.10 6.93 21.06
CA GLY A 168 10.27 8.13 21.20
C GLY A 168 8.78 7.80 21.20
N GLN A 169 8.03 8.49 20.34
CA GLN A 169 6.59 8.34 20.17
C GLN A 169 6.25 7.67 18.83
N ALA A 170 7.23 7.00 18.20
CA ALA A 170 6.99 6.32 16.94
C ALA A 170 6.09 5.10 17.10
N MET A 171 5.33 4.78 16.05
CA MET A 171 4.31 3.74 16.08
C MET A 171 4.24 2.91 14.79
N ILE A 172 3.90 1.63 14.93
CA ILE A 172 3.49 0.75 13.82
C ILE A 172 2.07 0.29 14.06
N TYR A 173 1.19 0.53 13.10
CA TYR A 173 -0.16 -0.01 13.04
C TYR A 173 -0.17 -1.22 12.10
N VAL A 174 -0.37 -2.41 12.65
CA VAL A 174 -0.41 -3.66 11.87
C VAL A 174 -1.85 -4.04 11.62
N ASN A 175 -2.17 -4.16 10.34
CA ASN A 175 -3.50 -4.45 9.84
C ASN A 175 -3.48 -5.69 8.93
N TRP A 176 -4.56 -6.45 8.98
CA TRP A 176 -4.73 -7.65 8.15
C TRP A 176 -6.03 -7.59 7.37
N TYR A 177 -6.10 -8.37 6.28
CA TYR A 177 -7.34 -8.55 5.56
C TYR A 177 -8.24 -9.56 6.30
N LEU A 178 -9.49 -9.16 6.52
CA LEU A 178 -10.56 -10.01 7.00
C LEU A 178 -11.59 -10.14 5.89
N ASP A 179 -11.72 -11.35 5.34
CA ASP A 179 -12.76 -11.70 4.38
C ASP A 179 -13.98 -12.25 5.14
N VAL A 180 -15.10 -11.53 5.11
CA VAL A 180 -16.35 -11.94 5.77
C VAL A 180 -17.35 -12.40 4.72
N HIS A 181 -17.84 -13.62 4.87
CA HIS A 181 -18.96 -14.17 4.12
C HIS A 181 -20.23 -14.06 4.96
N VAL A 182 -21.27 -13.44 4.44
CA VAL A 182 -22.57 -13.41 5.09
C VAL A 182 -23.52 -14.29 4.29
N VAL A 183 -24.07 -15.29 4.97
CA VAL A 183 -25.04 -16.22 4.40
C VAL A 183 -26.31 -16.26 5.23
N ASP A 184 -27.41 -16.65 4.61
CA ASP A 184 -28.68 -16.89 5.30
C ASP A 184 -28.70 -18.29 5.95
N SER A 185 -29.82 -18.65 6.58
CA SER A 185 -29.99 -19.95 7.26
C SER A 185 -29.94 -21.18 6.34
N LEU A 186 -30.04 -20.99 5.01
CA LEU A 186 -29.90 -22.03 3.99
C LEU A 186 -28.50 -22.05 3.36
N GLY A 187 -27.60 -21.15 3.79
CA GLY A 187 -26.26 -21.01 3.24
C GLY A 187 -26.21 -20.20 1.93
N LEU A 188 -27.26 -19.44 1.59
CA LEU A 188 -27.29 -18.57 0.42
C LEU A 188 -26.62 -17.23 0.72
N ASP A 189 -25.91 -16.69 -0.26
CA ASP A 189 -25.23 -15.40 -0.17
C ASP A 189 -26.20 -14.25 0.17
N VAL A 190 -25.83 -13.41 1.14
CA VAL A 190 -26.60 -12.22 1.53
C VAL A 190 -25.92 -10.97 0.99
N PRO A 191 -26.32 -10.43 -0.18
CA PRO A 191 -25.72 -9.21 -0.73
C PRO A 191 -26.22 -7.96 -0.03
N GLY A 192 -25.34 -6.97 0.17
CA GLY A 192 -25.66 -5.69 0.81
C GLY A 192 -25.85 -5.77 2.34
N ALA A 193 -25.38 -6.83 2.99
CA ALA A 193 -25.32 -6.90 4.45
C ALA A 193 -24.22 -5.94 4.96
N ASP A 194 -24.55 -5.15 5.98
CA ASP A 194 -23.60 -4.29 6.67
C ASP A 194 -22.75 -5.13 7.60
N VAL A 195 -21.44 -5.05 7.47
CA VAL A 195 -20.47 -5.73 8.34
C VAL A 195 -19.68 -4.68 9.11
N THR A 196 -19.58 -4.86 10.43
CA THR A 196 -18.77 -4.02 11.31
C THR A 196 -17.81 -4.88 12.14
N VAL A 197 -16.62 -4.35 12.40
CA VAL A 197 -15.59 -5.00 13.19
C VAL A 197 -15.21 -4.09 14.35
N LYS A 198 -15.33 -4.60 15.58
CA LYS A 198 -14.95 -3.88 16.80
C LYS A 198 -13.88 -4.63 17.57
N CYS A 199 -12.94 -3.91 18.17
CA CYS A 199 -11.99 -4.47 19.13
C CYS A 199 -12.67 -4.86 20.44
N ALA A 200 -11.93 -5.52 21.33
CA ALA A 200 -12.41 -5.92 22.66
C ALA A 200 -12.91 -4.75 23.53
N ASP A 201 -12.41 -3.53 23.31
CA ASP A 201 -12.85 -2.30 23.98
C ASP A 201 -14.12 -1.66 23.37
N GLY A 202 -14.64 -2.25 22.29
CA GLY A 202 -15.81 -1.76 21.54
C GLY A 202 -15.49 -0.73 20.45
N THR A 203 -14.22 -0.34 20.28
CA THR A 203 -13.79 0.61 19.24
C THR A 203 -13.99 0.00 17.85
N LEU A 204 -14.67 0.73 16.96
CA LEU A 204 -14.86 0.35 15.56
C LEU A 204 -13.54 0.45 14.79
N THR A 205 -13.08 -0.65 14.20
CA THR A 205 -11.85 -0.68 13.40
C THR A 205 -12.08 -0.78 11.91
N ALA A 206 -13.18 -1.40 11.47
CA ALA A 206 -13.52 -1.50 10.06
C ALA A 206 -15.03 -1.68 9.87
N SER A 207 -15.53 -1.28 8.69
CA SER A 207 -16.87 -1.60 8.24
C SER A 207 -16.96 -1.62 6.72
N GLY A 208 -17.98 -2.29 6.19
CA GLY A 208 -18.25 -2.37 4.76
C GLY A 208 -19.55 -3.12 4.48
N GLN A 209 -19.88 -3.28 3.20
CA GLN A 209 -21.06 -4.02 2.75
C GLN A 209 -20.67 -5.21 1.90
N THR A 210 -21.42 -6.31 2.03
CA THR A 210 -21.21 -7.48 1.19
C THR A 210 -21.60 -7.21 -0.27
N ASN A 211 -20.83 -7.77 -1.18
CA ASN A 211 -21.10 -7.73 -2.61
C ASN A 211 -22.20 -8.72 -3.02
N MET A 212 -22.43 -8.88 -4.33
CA MET A 212 -23.44 -9.79 -4.88
C MET A 212 -23.26 -11.28 -4.51
N THR A 213 -22.08 -11.66 -4.03
CA THR A 213 -21.73 -13.02 -3.59
C THR A 213 -21.66 -13.12 -2.06
N GLY A 214 -22.21 -12.15 -1.31
CA GLY A 214 -22.22 -12.18 0.14
C GLY A 214 -20.85 -11.93 0.80
N TRP A 215 -19.85 -11.47 0.03
CA TRP A 215 -18.48 -11.27 0.50
C TRP A 215 -18.15 -9.80 0.72
N VAL A 216 -17.39 -9.50 1.78
CA VAL A 216 -16.70 -8.22 1.97
C VAL A 216 -15.29 -8.46 2.48
N ARG A 217 -14.31 -7.72 1.94
CA ARG A 217 -12.94 -7.67 2.46
C ARG A 217 -12.75 -6.38 3.26
N LEU A 218 -12.29 -6.50 4.49
CA LEU A 218 -12.03 -5.38 5.39
C LEU A 218 -10.56 -5.35 5.79
N THR A 219 -10.01 -4.14 6.01
CA THR A 219 -8.68 -3.95 6.60
C THR A 219 -8.84 -3.70 8.08
N VAL A 220 -8.42 -4.65 8.91
CA VAL A 220 -8.67 -4.63 10.36
C VAL A 220 -7.38 -4.37 11.12
N LEU A 221 -7.38 -3.34 11.97
CA LEU A 221 -6.28 -3.07 12.89
C LEU A 221 -6.22 -4.14 13.98
N SER A 222 -5.08 -4.81 14.07
CA SER A 222 -4.89 -5.98 14.94
C SER A 222 -3.90 -5.72 16.07
N LEU A 223 -2.85 -4.98 15.77
CA LEU A 223 -1.72 -4.80 16.67
C LEU A 223 -1.15 -3.40 16.50
N ILE A 224 -0.88 -2.72 17.63
CA ILE A 224 -0.16 -1.45 17.68
C ILE A 224 1.18 -1.71 18.37
N LEU A 225 2.27 -1.27 17.75
CA LEU A 225 3.61 -1.42 18.29
C LEU A 225 4.19 -0.04 18.53
N ASN A 226 4.74 0.18 19.71
CA ASN A 226 5.43 1.42 20.06
C ASN A 226 6.66 1.11 20.93
N ALA A 227 7.35 2.16 21.42
CA ALA A 227 8.55 2.01 22.25
C ALA A 227 8.33 1.26 23.58
N THR A 228 7.09 1.15 24.08
CA THR A 228 6.76 0.42 25.32
C THR A 228 6.44 -1.05 25.10
N GLY A 229 6.25 -1.47 23.85
CA GLY A 229 5.94 -2.85 23.47
C GLY A 229 4.66 -2.98 22.64
N PRO A 230 4.24 -4.23 22.39
CA PRO A 230 3.03 -4.52 21.64
C PRO A 230 1.74 -4.30 22.44
N TYR A 231 0.73 -3.73 21.79
CA TYR A 231 -0.64 -3.65 22.26
C TYR A 231 -1.57 -4.37 21.29
N THR A 232 -2.04 -5.55 21.69
CA THR A 232 -2.93 -6.43 20.91
C THR A 232 -4.39 -5.99 21.05
N LEU A 233 -5.15 -6.03 19.95
CA LEU A 233 -6.54 -5.59 19.91
C LEU A 233 -7.57 -6.72 19.77
N TRP A 234 -7.10 -7.97 19.67
CA TRP A 234 -7.95 -9.16 19.58
C TRP A 234 -8.47 -9.61 20.96
N PRO A 235 -9.58 -10.39 21.01
CA PRO A 235 -10.41 -10.82 19.88
C PRO A 235 -11.27 -9.68 19.32
N HIS A 236 -11.58 -9.72 18.02
CA HIS A 236 -12.48 -8.77 17.36
C HIS A 236 -13.91 -9.32 17.31
N ASN A 237 -14.90 -8.49 17.65
CA ASN A 237 -16.31 -8.80 17.45
C ASN A 237 -16.74 -8.35 16.05
N ILE A 238 -17.11 -9.31 15.21
CA ILE A 238 -17.56 -9.08 13.84
C ILE A 238 -19.07 -9.27 13.82
N THR A 239 -19.80 -8.21 13.46
CA THR A 239 -21.26 -8.21 13.38
C THR A 239 -21.69 -8.01 11.94
N ALA A 240 -22.60 -8.86 11.45
CA ALA A 240 -23.28 -8.67 10.18
C ALA A 240 -24.76 -8.35 10.41
N ILE A 241 -25.28 -7.37 9.68
CA ILE A 241 -26.67 -6.90 9.78
C ILE A 241 -27.28 -6.85 8.37
N TYR A 242 -28.49 -7.40 8.21
CA TYR A 242 -29.30 -7.27 7.00
C TYR A 242 -30.76 -7.04 7.36
N GLY A 243 -31.25 -5.81 7.19
CA GLY A 243 -32.60 -5.44 7.64
C GLY A 243 -32.74 -5.54 9.15
N LEU A 244 -33.54 -6.50 9.64
CA LEU A 244 -33.75 -6.77 11.07
C LEU A 244 -32.92 -7.97 11.58
N TYR A 245 -32.20 -8.64 10.68
CA TYR A 245 -31.43 -9.84 11.01
C TYR A 245 -30.01 -9.44 11.36
N GLU A 246 -29.52 -9.93 12.48
CA GLU A 246 -28.18 -9.67 12.99
C GLU A 246 -27.57 -10.95 13.56
N ASN A 247 -26.29 -11.16 13.34
CA ASN A 247 -25.51 -12.14 14.08
C ASN A 247 -24.06 -11.65 14.22
N SER A 248 -23.33 -12.18 15.20
CA SER A 248 -21.93 -11.83 15.42
C SER A 248 -21.06 -13.02 15.80
N THR A 249 -19.75 -12.86 15.59
CA THR A 249 -18.74 -13.85 15.99
C THR A 249 -17.47 -13.16 16.47
N MET A 250 -16.75 -13.81 17.38
CA MET A 250 -15.42 -13.37 17.81
C MET A 250 -14.35 -14.03 16.93
N VAL A 251 -13.38 -13.25 16.46
CA VAL A 251 -12.25 -13.74 15.63
C VAL A 251 -10.96 -13.07 16.07
N ASP A 252 -9.89 -13.86 16.21
CA ASP A 252 -8.53 -13.36 16.40
C ASP A 252 -7.90 -13.07 15.04
N VAL A 253 -7.88 -11.80 14.65
CA VAL A 253 -7.35 -11.36 13.34
C VAL A 253 -5.83 -11.17 13.42
N GLU A 254 -5.07 -12.25 13.59
CA GLU A 254 -3.59 -12.22 13.71
C GLU A 254 -2.86 -12.27 12.34
N ARG A 255 -3.61 -12.59 11.29
CA ARG A 255 -3.17 -12.75 9.90
C ARG A 255 -4.36 -12.54 8.97
N ASN A 256 -4.13 -12.58 7.66
CA ASN A 256 -5.25 -12.68 6.72
C ASN A 256 -6.12 -13.89 7.05
N ILE A 257 -7.41 -13.66 7.28
CA ILE A 257 -8.34 -14.70 7.71
C ILE A 257 -9.70 -14.49 7.05
N GLN A 258 -10.42 -15.59 6.93
CA GLN A 258 -11.78 -15.64 6.43
C GLN A 258 -12.70 -16.12 7.55
N THR A 259 -13.90 -15.56 7.62
CA THR A 259 -14.97 -16.05 8.50
C THR A 259 -16.33 -16.02 7.80
N THR A 260 -17.26 -16.83 8.27
CA THR A 260 -18.64 -16.87 7.77
C THR A 260 -19.60 -16.54 8.91
N ILE A 261 -20.51 -15.61 8.67
CA ILE A 261 -21.60 -15.25 9.58
C ILE A 261 -22.92 -15.73 8.96
N VAL A 262 -23.62 -16.59 9.69
CA VAL A 262 -24.92 -17.11 9.30
C VAL A 262 -26.01 -16.26 9.96
N LEU A 263 -26.88 -15.63 9.18
CA LEU A 263 -28.07 -14.95 9.67
C LEU A 263 -29.19 -15.99 9.86
N SER A 264 -29.20 -16.66 11.02
CA SER A 264 -30.00 -17.87 11.30
C SER A 264 -31.53 -17.75 11.11
N GLU A 265 -32.07 -16.53 11.11
CA GLU A 265 -33.51 -16.27 10.93
C GLU A 265 -33.85 -15.70 9.54
N LEU A 266 -32.84 -15.37 8.74
CA LEU A 266 -33.01 -14.92 7.37
C LEU A 266 -33.16 -16.15 6.47
N ILE A 267 -34.16 -16.11 5.59
CA ILE A 267 -34.29 -16.98 4.44
C ILE A 267 -34.52 -16.06 3.24
N ILE A 268 -33.53 -15.96 2.35
CA ILE A 268 -33.71 -15.23 1.10
C ILE A 268 -34.51 -16.13 0.18
N PRO A 269 -35.71 -15.72 -0.27
CA PRO A 269 -36.45 -16.53 -1.23
C PRO A 269 -35.61 -16.67 -2.50
N GLU A 270 -35.36 -17.92 -2.92
CA GLU A 270 -34.75 -18.20 -4.21
C GLU A 270 -35.66 -17.68 -5.31
N PHE A 271 -35.37 -16.48 -5.81
CA PHE A 271 -35.93 -16.08 -7.08
C PHE A 271 -35.25 -16.94 -8.14
N SER A 272 -36.00 -17.88 -8.72
CA SER A 272 -35.57 -18.61 -9.92
C SER A 272 -34.89 -17.61 -10.85
N SER A 273 -33.67 -17.92 -11.32
CA SER A 273 -32.84 -17.02 -12.14
C SER A 273 -33.59 -16.40 -13.33
N VAL A 274 -34.66 -17.07 -13.79
CA VAL A 274 -35.64 -16.57 -14.76
C VAL A 274 -36.27 -15.24 -14.35
N LEU A 275 -36.67 -15.08 -13.08
CA LEU A 275 -37.28 -13.85 -12.56
C LEU A 275 -36.28 -12.70 -12.49
N ALA A 276 -35.05 -12.95 -12.06
CA ALA A 276 -33.98 -11.95 -12.03
C ALA A 276 -33.63 -11.45 -13.45
N LEU A 277 -33.62 -12.37 -14.42
CA LEU A 277 -33.44 -12.03 -15.83
C LEU A 277 -34.59 -11.18 -16.36
N THR A 278 -35.85 -11.51 -16.01
CA THR A 278 -36.99 -10.70 -16.45
C THR A 278 -36.99 -9.30 -15.83
N ALA A 279 -36.59 -9.14 -14.57
CA ALA A 279 -36.50 -7.83 -13.92
C ALA A 279 -35.44 -6.92 -14.57
N THR A 280 -34.27 -7.48 -14.89
CA THR A 280 -33.20 -6.75 -15.60
C THR A 280 -33.56 -6.43 -17.05
N LEU A 281 -34.26 -7.33 -17.75
CA LEU A 281 -34.78 -7.05 -19.10
C LEU A 281 -35.86 -5.95 -19.10
N MET A 282 -36.71 -5.91 -18.08
CA MET A 282 -37.74 -4.87 -17.93
C MET A 282 -37.15 -3.48 -17.64
N SER A 283 -36.06 -3.39 -16.86
CA SER A 283 -35.39 -2.11 -16.60
C SER A 283 -34.63 -1.60 -17.84
N ALA A 284 -33.94 -2.50 -18.56
CA ALA A 284 -33.23 -2.16 -19.80
C ALA A 284 -34.18 -1.70 -20.91
N THR A 285 -35.33 -2.37 -21.09
CA THR A 285 -36.34 -1.95 -22.08
C THR A 285 -36.98 -0.60 -21.73
N SER A 286 -37.19 -0.32 -20.45
CA SER A 286 -37.68 0.98 -19.99
C SER A 286 -36.67 2.10 -20.26
N ALA A 287 -35.39 1.88 -19.97
CA ALA A 287 -34.33 2.84 -20.27
C ALA A 287 -34.18 3.09 -21.79
N ALA A 288 -34.24 2.03 -22.60
CA ALA A 288 -34.20 2.13 -24.06
C ALA A 288 -35.43 2.87 -24.64
N ALA A 289 -36.61 2.69 -24.06
CA ALA A 289 -37.82 3.42 -24.45
C ALA A 289 -37.73 4.92 -24.14
N VAL A 290 -37.16 5.29 -22.99
CA VAL A 290 -36.90 6.69 -22.62
C VAL A 290 -35.88 7.33 -23.58
N LEU A 291 -34.78 6.63 -23.90
CA LEU A 291 -33.77 7.11 -24.85
C LEU A 291 -34.29 7.24 -26.30
N ARG A 292 -35.22 6.37 -26.72
CA ARG A 292 -35.87 6.49 -28.05
C ARG A 292 -36.84 7.67 -28.10
N LYS A 293 -37.57 7.96 -27.03
CA LYS A 293 -38.45 9.14 -26.94
C LYS A 293 -37.64 10.44 -27.00
N SER A 294 -36.49 10.53 -26.32
CA SER A 294 -35.66 11.75 -26.34
C SER A 294 -35.05 12.04 -27.72
N LYS A 295 -34.62 11.00 -28.47
CA LYS A 295 -34.11 11.16 -29.85
C LYS A 295 -35.17 11.60 -30.86
N LYS A 296 -36.45 11.25 -30.67
CA LYS A 296 -37.52 11.74 -31.56
C LYS A 296 -37.83 13.22 -31.32
N ALA A 297 -37.80 13.67 -30.06
CA ALA A 297 -38.04 15.07 -29.72
C ALA A 297 -36.96 16.03 -30.26
N SER A 298 -35.72 15.55 -30.47
CA SER A 298 -34.64 16.39 -31.02
C SER A 298 -34.66 16.55 -32.54
N LYS A 299 -35.45 15.75 -33.26
CA LYS A 299 -35.59 15.84 -34.74
C LYS A 299 -36.80 16.68 -35.19
N SER A 300 -37.65 17.09 -34.26
CA SER A 300 -38.83 17.94 -34.53
C SER A 300 -38.62 19.41 -34.18
N ARG A 301 -37.36 19.85 -34.05
CA ARG A 301 -36.92 21.24 -33.98
C ARG A 301 -35.99 21.49 -35.16
#